data_AF-A0A1H2RCD9-F1
#
_entry.id   AF-A0A1H2RCD9-F1
#
_cell.length_a   1.000
_cell.length_b   1.000
_cell.length_c   1.000
_cell.angle_alpha   90.00
_cell.angle_beta   90.00
_cell.angle_gamma   90.00
#
_symmetry.space_group_name_H-M   'P 1'
#
loop_
_entity.id
_entity.type
_entity.pdbx_description
1 polymer ?
#
loop_
_entity_poly.entity_id
_entity_poly.type
_entity_poly.pdbx_seq_one_letter_code
_entity_poly.pdbx_strand_id
1 'polypeptide(L)'
;MSLNPVPADADQEGCGCGCTTRRPRYPSDLTDAQWAVLRPLLPAPLTKTPLGGRPEKHHRRTVVDAIFYLVDNGIKWRALPAD
;
A
#
# COMPACT_ATOMS: atom_id res chain seq x y z
N MET A 1 -17.06 -10.58 16.44
CA MET A 1 -16.41 -11.15 15.24
C MET A 1 -14.93 -10.82 15.30
N SER A 2 -14.12 -11.66 15.94
CA SER A 2 -12.67 -11.45 16.00
C SER A 2 -12.05 -11.80 14.66
N LEU A 3 -11.66 -10.77 13.90
CA LEU A 3 -10.77 -10.94 12.76
C LEU A 3 -9.40 -11.34 13.32
N ASN A 4 -8.96 -12.56 13.02
CA ASN A 4 -7.62 -13.02 13.35
C ASN A 4 -6.58 -12.07 12.72
N PRO A 5 -5.52 -11.68 13.44
CA PRO A 5 -4.47 -10.83 12.88
C PRO A 5 -3.70 -11.62 11.81
N VAL A 6 -3.73 -11.11 10.57
CA VAL A 6 -2.85 -11.56 9.49
C VAL A 6 -1.42 -11.14 9.85
N PRO A 7 -0.42 -12.04 9.78
CA PRO A 7 0.95 -11.69 10.13
C PRO A 7 1.48 -10.56 9.24
N ALA A 8 2.07 -9.55 9.88
CA ALA A 8 2.51 -8.27 9.31
C ALA A 8 3.60 -8.36 8.21
N ASP A 9 3.98 -9.57 7.81
CA ASP A 9 5.17 -9.87 7.02
C ASP A 9 4.87 -10.38 5.59
N ALA A 10 3.59 -10.52 5.21
CA ALA A 10 3.22 -11.15 3.94
C ALA A 10 3.42 -10.28 2.68
N ASP A 11 3.95 -9.06 2.84
CA ASP A 11 4.21 -8.09 1.76
C ASP A 11 5.71 -7.69 1.66
N GLN A 12 6.62 -8.51 2.20
CA GLN A 12 8.09 -8.34 2.09
C GLN A 12 8.63 -8.54 0.65
N GLU A 13 7.84 -8.26 -0.38
CA GLU A 13 8.32 -8.12 -1.76
C GLU A 13 8.86 -6.69 -1.92
N GLY A 14 10.18 -6.54 -1.80
CA GLY A 14 10.87 -5.25 -1.71
C GLY A 14 10.48 -4.23 -2.80
N CYS A 15 10.31 -2.96 -2.37
CA CYS A 15 10.15 -1.81 -3.25
C CYS A 15 11.40 -1.68 -4.14
N GLY A 16 11.23 -1.55 -5.46
CA GLY A 16 12.35 -1.22 -6.38
C GLY A 16 13.05 0.11 -6.07
N CYS A 17 12.55 0.85 -5.07
CA CYS A 17 13.12 2.07 -4.51
C CYS A 17 14.09 1.85 -3.33
N GLY A 18 14.25 0.63 -2.80
CA GLY A 18 15.15 0.31 -1.68
C GLY A 18 14.58 0.51 -0.27
N CYS A 19 13.29 0.88 -0.12
CA CYS A 19 12.66 0.86 1.20
C CYS A 19 12.13 -0.54 1.53
N THR A 20 12.61 -1.12 2.64
CA THR A 20 12.29 -2.49 3.06
C THR A 20 11.22 -2.54 4.15
N THR A 21 10.91 -1.42 4.80
CA THR A 21 9.92 -1.35 5.90
C THR A 21 8.84 -0.32 5.59
N ARG A 22 7.58 -0.76 5.58
CA ARG A 22 6.42 0.16 5.57
C ARG A 22 6.40 0.92 6.90
N ARG A 23 6.47 2.25 6.83
CA ARG A 23 6.12 3.12 7.96
C ARG A 23 4.76 3.76 7.68
N PRO A 24 3.80 3.71 8.62
CA PRO A 24 2.58 4.49 8.51
C PRO A 24 2.92 5.97 8.32
N ARG A 25 2.41 6.59 7.26
CA ARG A 25 2.66 7.97 6.86
C ARG A 25 1.43 8.84 7.02
N TYR A 26 0.24 8.32 6.77
CA TYR A 26 -0.98 9.10 6.83
C TYR A 26 -1.92 8.58 7.93
N PRO A 27 -2.71 9.46 8.56
CA PRO A 27 -3.73 9.04 9.53
C PRO A 27 -4.82 8.15 8.89
N SER A 28 -4.94 8.18 7.55
CA SER A 28 -5.87 7.39 6.74
C SER A 28 -5.27 6.06 6.24
N ASP A 29 -4.10 5.66 6.73
CA ASP A 29 -3.43 4.44 6.27
C ASP A 29 -4.23 3.18 6.60
N LEU A 30 -4.22 2.22 5.68
CA LEU A 30 -4.95 0.97 5.84
C LEU A 30 -4.26 0.04 6.85
N THR A 31 -5.07 -0.58 7.71
CA THR A 31 -4.63 -1.69 8.56
C THR A 31 -4.29 -2.94 7.74
N ASP A 32 -3.50 -3.84 8.30
CA ASP A 32 -3.12 -5.09 7.61
C ASP A 32 -4.34 -5.95 7.27
N ALA A 33 -5.34 -5.96 8.14
CA ALA A 33 -6.60 -6.67 7.93
C ALA A 33 -7.39 -6.11 6.73
N GLN A 34 -7.49 -4.78 6.61
CA GLN A 34 -8.16 -4.13 5.48
C GLN A 34 -7.37 -4.35 4.18
N TRP A 35 -6.04 -4.28 4.25
CA TRP A 35 -5.18 -4.54 3.12
C TRP A 35 -5.30 -5.98 2.60
N ALA A 36 -5.40 -6.97 3.48
CA ALA A 36 -5.60 -8.37 3.09
C ALA A 36 -6.86 -8.60 2.26
N VAL A 37 -7.92 -7.81 2.52
CA VAL A 37 -9.17 -7.85 1.74
C VAL A 37 -9.01 -7.13 0.40
N LEU A 38 -8.27 -6.02 0.35
CA LEU A 38 -8.10 -5.22 -0.87
C LEU A 38 -7.07 -5.80 -1.84
N ARG A 39 -5.97 -6.34 -1.34
CA ARG A 39 -4.86 -6.89 -2.14
C ARG A 39 -5.29 -7.83 -3.27
N PRO A 40 -6.17 -8.83 -3.07
CA PRO A 40 -6.57 -9.75 -4.14
C PRO A 40 -7.47 -9.11 -5.21
N LEU A 41 -8.07 -7.96 -4.93
CA LEU A 41 -8.94 -7.25 -5.88
C LEU A 41 -8.15 -6.37 -6.85
N LEU A 42 -6.89 -6.08 -6.52
CA LEU A 42 -6.04 -5.25 -7.36
C LEU A 42 -5.56 -6.03 -8.60
N PRO A 43 -5.49 -5.40 -9.79
CA PRO A 43 -5.08 -6.08 -11.01
C PRO A 43 -3.69 -6.70 -10.88
N ALA A 44 -3.38 -7.76 -11.63
CA ALA A 44 -2.03 -8.32 -11.61
C ALA A 44 -0.99 -7.25 -12.00
N PRO A 45 0.18 -7.22 -11.35
CA PRO A 45 1.22 -6.27 -11.71
C PRO A 45 1.62 -6.47 -13.17
N LEU A 46 1.88 -5.37 -13.87
CA LEU A 46 2.11 -5.36 -15.32
C LEU A 46 3.35 -6.17 -15.73
N THR A 47 4.28 -6.41 -14.81
CA THR A 47 5.43 -7.31 -15.01
C THR A 47 5.04 -8.77 -15.14
N LYS A 48 3.90 -9.19 -14.59
CA LYS A 48 3.39 -10.56 -14.64
C LYS A 48 2.40 -10.78 -15.81
N THR A 49 2.11 -9.75 -16.61
CA THR A 49 1.24 -9.88 -17.78
C THR A 49 2.06 -10.17 -19.05
N PRO A 50 1.46 -10.79 -20.08
CA PRO A 50 2.17 -11.15 -21.32
C PRO A 50 2.75 -9.95 -22.09
N LEU A 51 2.21 -8.75 -21.86
CA LEU A 51 2.72 -7.52 -22.47
C LEU A 51 4.11 -7.15 -21.95
N GLY A 52 4.48 -7.61 -20.74
CA GLY A 52 5.64 -7.09 -20.03
C GLY A 52 5.51 -5.60 -19.70
N GLY A 53 6.29 -5.11 -18.74
CA GLY A 53 6.22 -3.71 -18.34
C GLY A 53 7.31 -3.33 -17.34
N ARG A 54 7.46 -2.02 -17.11
CA ARG A 54 8.38 -1.50 -16.09
C ARG A 54 7.93 -2.01 -14.71
N PRO A 55 8.85 -2.55 -13.88
CA PRO A 55 8.51 -2.94 -12.51
C PRO A 55 7.99 -1.75 -11.71
N GLU A 56 6.98 -2.01 -10.89
CA GLU A 56 6.42 -1.00 -9.99
C GLU A 56 7.50 -0.53 -9.04
N LYS A 57 7.82 0.78 -9.09
CA LYS A 57 8.86 1.35 -8.23
C LYS A 57 8.44 1.32 -6.76
N HIS A 58 7.15 1.48 -6.47
CA HIS A 58 6.58 1.59 -5.13
C HIS A 58 5.74 0.37 -4.78
N HIS A 59 5.72 -0.01 -3.51
CA HIS A 59 4.82 -1.06 -3.04
C HIS A 59 3.36 -0.62 -3.23
N ARG A 60 2.52 -1.53 -3.73
CA ARG A 60 1.12 -1.23 -4.10
C ARG A 60 0.31 -0.65 -2.94
N ARG A 61 0.57 -1.15 -1.73
CA ARG A 61 -0.07 -0.64 -0.51
C ARG A 61 0.21 0.83 -0.28
N THR A 62 1.43 1.30 -0.53
CA THR A 62 1.79 2.71 -0.37
C THR A 62 1.03 3.60 -1.35
N VAL A 63 0.80 3.11 -2.58
CA VAL A 63 0.00 3.81 -3.58
C VAL A 63 -1.46 3.89 -3.12
N VAL A 64 -2.02 2.78 -2.62
CA VAL A 64 -3.40 2.77 -2.11
C VAL A 64 -3.55 3.67 -0.87
N ASP A 65 -2.64 3.59 0.10
CA ASP A 65 -2.62 4.47 1.28
C ASP A 65 -2.63 5.97 0.86
N ALA A 66 -1.83 6.33 -0.16
CA ALA A 66 -1.82 7.69 -0.71
C ALA A 66 -3.14 8.09 -1.41
N ILE A 67 -3.80 7.16 -2.10
CA ILE A 67 -5.12 7.40 -2.70
C ILE A 67 -6.17 7.60 -1.60
N PHE A 68 -6.16 6.78 -0.53
CA PHE A 68 -7.07 6.95 0.60
C PHE A 68 -6.85 8.26 1.32
N TYR A 69 -5.60 8.69 1.49
CA TYR A 69 -5.27 10.03 1.99
C TYR A 69 -5.90 11.14 1.13
N LEU A 70 -5.80 11.01 -0.20
CA LEU A 70 -6.42 11.96 -1.13
C LEU A 70 -7.96 11.98 -0.97
N VAL A 71 -8.59 10.81 -0.89
CA VAL A 71 -10.05 10.68 -0.83
C VAL A 71 -10.63 11.17 0.51
N ASP A 72 -10.00 10.83 1.63
CA ASP A 72 -10.50 11.19 2.96
C ASP A 72 -10.42 12.69 3.24
N ASN A 73 -9.39 13.36 2.69
CA ASN A 73 -9.07 14.72 3.11
C ASN A 73 -8.94 15.75 1.97
N GLY A 74 -8.85 15.33 0.72
CA GLY A 74 -8.66 16.27 -0.40
C GLY A 74 -7.30 16.99 -0.39
N ILE A 75 -6.24 16.31 0.09
CA ILE A 75 -4.87 16.86 0.25
C ILE A 75 -4.78 17.91 1.38
N LYS A 76 -5.16 17.53 2.61
CA LYS A 76 -4.93 18.39 3.78
C LYS A 76 -3.46 18.43 4.17
N TRP A 77 -2.83 19.59 4.07
CA TRP A 77 -1.47 19.85 4.52
C TRP A 77 -1.18 19.41 5.97
N ARG A 78 -2.17 19.47 6.86
CA ARG A 78 -2.03 19.01 8.26
C ARG A 78 -1.91 17.50 8.42
N ALA A 79 -2.33 16.74 7.43
CA ALA A 79 -2.27 15.29 7.42
C ALA A 79 -1.06 14.78 6.63
N LEU A 80 -0.22 15.67 6.08
CA LEU A 80 1.12 15.26 5.66
C LEU A 80 1.90 14.84 6.91
N PRO A 81 2.60 13.70 6.88
CA PRO A 81 3.58 13.39 7.90
C PRO A 81 4.65 14.49 7.87
N ALA A 82 4.99 15.03 9.04
CA ALA A 82 6.26 15.70 9.21
C ALA A 82 7.33 14.60 9.07
N ASP A 83 7.99 14.58 7.90
CA ASP A 83 9.11 13.68 7.61
C ASP A 83 10.33 14.01 8.50
#